data_AF-A0A150THS0-F1
#
_entry.id   AF-A0A150THS0-F1
#
_cell.length_a   1.000
_cell.length_b   1.000
_cell.length_c   1.000
_cell.angle_alpha   90.00
_cell.angle_beta   90.00
_cell.angle_gamma   90.00
#
_symmetry.space_group_name_H-M   'P 1'
#
loop_
_entity.id
_entity.type
_entity.pdbx_description
1 polymer ?
#
loop_
_entity_poly.entity_id
_entity_poly.type
_entity_poly.pdbx_seq_one_letter_code
_entity_poly.pdbx_strand_id
1 'polypeptide(L)'
;MSSDHDERAELLDEHRPELGRLLRRMPPRRSAVASLSGYLLSLREPTGYLIAVGLQERDPDLEPERTLRSALASGVRAPVLAGVMSRSALAEIIAPLSPVTQAVAADMKRVVPSGTLRVVVAAAGGAELFTVKASEL
;
A
#
# COMPACT_ATOMS: atom_id res chain seq x y z
N MET A 1 -1.44 13.45 -21.20
CA MET A 1 -1.89 13.59 -19.80
C MET A 1 -2.07 12.18 -19.31
N SER A 2 -1.16 11.68 -18.47
CA SER A 2 -1.36 10.38 -17.80
C SER A 2 -2.55 10.54 -16.85
N SER A 3 -3.51 9.63 -16.88
CA SER A 3 -4.64 9.69 -15.96
C SER A 3 -4.18 9.31 -14.54
N ASP A 4 -4.87 9.75 -13.48
CA ASP A 4 -4.52 9.37 -12.10
C ASP A 4 -4.43 7.85 -11.90
N HIS A 5 -5.19 7.08 -12.68
CA HIS A 5 -5.12 5.62 -12.72
C HIS A 5 -3.79 5.13 -13.29
N ASP A 6 -3.35 5.69 -14.42
CA ASP A 6 -2.10 5.32 -15.09
C ASP A 6 -0.89 5.58 -14.17
N GLU A 7 -0.87 6.70 -13.44
CA GLU A 7 0.20 6.98 -12.47
C GLU A 7 0.26 5.94 -11.34
N ARG A 8 -0.90 5.52 -10.81
CA ARG A 8 -0.96 4.47 -9.77
C ARG A 8 -0.59 3.10 -10.33
N ALA A 9 -0.96 2.80 -11.57
CA ALA A 9 -0.60 1.57 -12.25
C ALA A 9 0.92 1.50 -12.53
N GLU A 10 1.51 2.60 -13.00
CA GLU A 10 2.96 2.73 -13.20
C GLU A 10 3.72 2.52 -11.88
N LEU A 11 3.25 3.17 -10.80
CA LEU A 11 3.85 3.00 -9.47
C LEU A 11 3.75 1.55 -8.97
N LEU A 12 2.62 0.89 -9.21
CA LEU A 12 2.46 -0.53 -8.90
C LEU A 12 3.49 -1.37 -9.66
N ASP A 13 3.59 -1.18 -10.97
CA ASP A 13 4.48 -1.94 -11.84
C ASP A 13 5.96 -1.75 -11.47
N GLU A 14 6.38 -0.52 -11.12
CA GLU A 14 7.72 -0.22 -10.64
C GLU A 14 8.06 -0.99 -9.34
N HIS A 15 7.11 -1.07 -8.41
CA HIS A 15 7.34 -1.65 -7.08
C HIS A 15 6.87 -3.11 -6.91
N ARG A 16 6.37 -3.78 -7.97
CA ARG A 16 6.04 -5.22 -7.93
C ARG A 16 7.16 -6.07 -7.32
N PRO A 17 8.45 -5.93 -7.72
CA PRO A 17 9.51 -6.77 -7.19
C PRO A 17 9.73 -6.58 -5.68
N GLU A 18 9.48 -5.38 -5.16
CA GLU A 18 9.57 -5.07 -3.74
C GLU A 18 8.43 -5.75 -2.96
N LEU A 19 7.19 -5.64 -3.46
CA LEU A 19 6.04 -6.34 -2.89
C LEU A 19 6.24 -7.86 -2.88
N GLY A 20 6.78 -8.44 -3.96
CA GLY A 20 7.13 -9.85 -4.02
C GLY A 20 8.19 -10.25 -2.98
N ARG A 21 9.22 -9.42 -2.78
CA ARG A 21 10.24 -9.64 -1.73
C ARG A 21 9.63 -9.59 -0.33
N LEU A 22 8.77 -8.61 -0.05
CA LEU A 22 8.09 -8.46 1.23
C LEU A 22 7.15 -9.64 1.51
N LEU A 23 6.37 -10.05 0.50
CA LEU A 23 5.47 -11.19 0.60
C LEU A 23 6.22 -12.49 0.92
N ARG A 24 7.38 -12.73 0.31
CA ARG A 24 8.23 -13.91 0.58
C ARG A 24 8.87 -13.90 1.98
N ARG A 25 9.02 -12.73 2.60
CA ARG A 25 9.54 -12.60 3.98
C ARG A 25 8.47 -12.88 5.04
N MET A 26 7.20 -12.92 4.65
CA MET A 26 6.12 -13.26 5.57
C MET A 26 6.23 -14.73 6.03
N PRO A 27 5.98 -15.03 7.31
CA PRO A 27 6.05 -16.39 7.81
C PRO A 27 5.12 -17.33 7.00
N PRO A 28 5.61 -18.51 6.55
CA PRO A 28 4.81 -19.44 5.73
C PRO A 28 3.59 -20.03 6.46
N ARG A 29 3.45 -19.80 7.76
CA ARG A 29 2.38 -20.37 8.60
C ARG A 29 1.28 -19.33 8.84
N ARG A 30 0.15 -19.52 8.13
CA ARG A 30 -1.26 -19.17 8.47
C ARG A 30 -2.03 -18.21 7.56
N SER A 31 -1.43 -17.54 6.58
CA SER A 31 -2.18 -16.58 5.76
C SER A 31 -2.18 -16.99 4.30
N ALA A 32 -3.31 -17.48 3.80
CA ALA A 32 -3.53 -17.57 2.36
C ALA A 32 -3.24 -16.19 1.75
N VAL A 33 -2.56 -16.09 0.60
CA VAL A 33 -2.24 -14.80 -0.05
C VAL A 33 -3.47 -13.88 -0.12
N ALA A 34 -4.65 -14.46 -0.38
CA ALA A 34 -5.93 -13.76 -0.42
C ALA A 34 -6.33 -13.06 0.91
N SER A 35 -5.73 -13.43 2.04
CA SER A 35 -5.93 -12.80 3.36
C SER A 35 -4.94 -11.66 3.65
N LEU A 36 -3.94 -11.47 2.79
CA LEU A 36 -2.96 -10.40 2.88
C LEU A 36 -3.32 -9.25 1.95
N SER A 37 -2.71 -8.10 2.20
CA SER A 37 -2.73 -6.94 1.33
C SER A 37 -1.35 -6.32 1.26
N GLY A 38 -0.94 -5.88 0.08
CA GLY A 38 0.17 -4.95 -0.09
C GLY A 38 -0.31 -3.51 0.02
N TYR A 39 0.61 -2.59 0.27
CA TYR A 39 0.39 -1.17 0.10
C TYR A 39 1.63 -0.49 -0.53
N LEU A 40 1.40 0.56 -1.31
CA LEU A 40 2.40 1.45 -1.88
C LEU A 40 1.92 2.89 -1.66
N LEU A 41 2.68 3.66 -0.87
CA LEU A 41 2.25 4.97 -0.38
C LEU A 41 3.26 6.04 -0.77
N SER A 42 2.88 6.95 -1.66
CA SER A 42 3.67 8.15 -1.95
C SER A 42 3.57 9.13 -0.78
N LEU A 43 4.67 9.37 -0.07
CA LEU A 43 4.68 10.21 1.13
C LEU A 43 4.60 11.71 0.86
N ARG A 44 4.72 12.14 -0.41
CA ARG A 44 4.48 13.54 -0.78
C ARG A 44 3.02 13.84 -1.09
N GLU A 45 2.21 12.80 -1.27
CA GLU A 45 0.79 12.92 -1.55
C GLU A 45 -0.04 12.85 -0.26
N PRO A 46 -1.08 13.68 -0.09
CA PRO A 46 -1.85 13.74 1.15
C PRO A 46 -2.41 12.38 1.59
N THR A 47 -2.96 11.59 0.66
CA THR A 47 -3.55 10.28 0.97
C THR A 47 -2.49 9.26 1.35
N GLY A 48 -1.35 9.23 0.64
CA GLY A 48 -0.25 8.31 0.96
C GLY A 48 0.36 8.61 2.32
N TYR A 49 0.58 9.89 2.62
CA TYR A 49 1.06 10.33 3.93
C TYR A 49 0.06 10.00 5.05
N LEU A 50 -1.23 10.27 4.84
CA LEU A 50 -2.29 9.99 5.82
C LEU A 50 -2.36 8.50 6.18
N ILE A 51 -2.32 7.61 5.18
CA ILE A 51 -2.30 6.16 5.41
C ILE A 51 -1.03 5.75 6.16
N ALA A 52 0.14 6.30 5.80
CA ALA A 52 1.39 5.98 6.46
C ALA A 52 1.39 6.36 7.94
N VAL A 53 0.83 7.54 8.28
CA VAL A 53 0.63 7.96 9.68
C VAL A 53 -0.33 7.01 10.41
N GLY A 54 -1.44 6.63 9.79
CA GLY A 54 -2.37 5.65 10.38
C GLY A 54 -1.73 4.28 10.63
N LEU A 55 -0.80 3.85 9.77
CA LEU A 55 -0.05 2.60 9.94
C LEU A 55 0.97 2.68 11.09
N GLN A 56 1.56 3.85 11.32
CA GLN A 56 2.60 4.03 12.35
C GLN A 56 2.12 3.69 13.76
N GLU A 57 0.83 3.87 14.07
CA GLU A 57 0.27 3.47 15.38
C GLU A 57 0.39 1.95 15.64
N ARG A 58 0.42 1.16 14.57
CA ARG A 58 0.57 -0.31 14.63
C ARG A 58 2.00 -0.77 14.48
N ASP A 59 2.80 -0.02 13.72
CA ASP A 59 4.19 -0.29 13.46
C ASP A 59 5.01 1.00 13.64
N PRO A 60 5.52 1.24 14.87
CA PRO A 60 6.30 2.44 15.18
C PRO A 60 7.57 2.59 14.33
N ASP A 61 8.09 1.49 13.79
CA ASP A 61 9.33 1.48 12.99
C ASP A 61 9.12 2.02 11.57
N LEU A 62 7.87 2.24 11.12
CA LEU A 62 7.58 2.84 9.82
C LEU A 62 8.08 4.28 9.67
N GLU A 63 8.14 5.04 10.77
CA GLU A 63 8.64 6.43 10.88
C GLU A 63 8.47 7.29 9.58
N PRO A 64 7.24 7.51 9.08
CA PRO A 64 6.98 8.17 7.79
C PRO A 64 7.59 9.57 7.68
N GLU A 65 7.57 10.34 8.77
CA GLU A 65 8.22 11.66 8.82
C GLU A 65 9.73 11.59 8.63
N ARG A 66 10.38 10.59 9.24
CA ARG A 66 11.82 10.39 9.10
C ARG A 66 12.18 9.96 7.68
N THR A 67 11.37 9.07 7.09
CA THR A 67 11.52 8.64 5.70
C THR A 67 11.40 9.83 4.74
N LEU A 68 10.35 10.65 4.90
CA LEU A 68 10.13 11.84 4.09
C LEU A 68 11.29 12.84 4.22
N ARG A 69 11.76 13.11 5.44
CA ARG A 69 12.90 14.01 5.69
C ARG A 69 14.18 13.51 5.04
N SER A 70 14.46 12.21 5.15
CA SER A 70 15.65 11.59 4.57
C SER A 70 15.63 11.62 3.04
N ALA A 71 14.45 11.40 2.45
CA ALA A 71 14.24 11.50 1.02
C ALA A 71 14.45 12.93 0.49
N LEU A 72 13.94 13.94 1.21
CA LEU A 72 14.17 15.34 0.87
C LEU A 72 15.65 15.71 0.91
N ALA A 73 16.39 15.25 1.93
CA ALA A 73 17.82 15.50 2.06
C ALA A 73 18.68 14.81 0.97
N SER A 74 18.22 13.67 0.44
CA SER A 74 18.92 12.90 -0.60
C SER A 74 18.46 13.23 -2.03
N GLY A 75 17.53 14.17 -2.19
CA GLY A 75 16.99 14.56 -3.50
C GLY A 75 15.98 13.59 -4.10
N VAL A 76 15.52 12.58 -3.34
CA VAL A 76 14.47 11.65 -3.77
C VAL A 76 13.14 12.40 -3.89
N ARG A 77 12.60 12.44 -5.10
CA ARG A 77 11.42 13.25 -5.42
C ARG A 77 10.09 12.61 -5.04
N ALA A 78 10.01 11.29 -4.99
CA ALA A 78 8.80 10.56 -4.66
C ALA A 78 9.14 9.40 -3.71
N PRO A 79 9.37 9.68 -2.41
CA PRO A 79 9.56 8.61 -1.43
C PRO A 79 8.30 7.77 -1.30
N VAL A 80 8.47 6.46 -1.48
CA VAL A 80 7.40 5.46 -1.38
C VAL A 80 7.63 4.60 -0.15
N LEU A 81 6.59 4.38 0.64
CA LEU A 81 6.55 3.30 1.63
C LEU A 81 5.82 2.11 1.06
N ALA A 82 6.44 0.94 1.15
CA ALA A 82 5.88 -0.33 0.72
C ALA A 82 5.80 -1.31 1.91
N GLY A 83 4.75 -2.11 1.94
CA GLY A 83 4.57 -3.11 2.98
C GLY A 83 3.52 -4.14 2.65
N VAL A 84 3.50 -5.21 3.45
CA VAL A 84 2.51 -6.30 3.35
C VAL A 84 2.00 -6.59 4.74
N MET A 85 0.68 -6.65 4.91
CA MET A 85 0.05 -7.01 6.18
C MET A 85 -1.28 -7.73 5.97
N SER A 86 -1.99 -8.06 7.05
CA SER A 86 -3.32 -8.66 6.91
C SER A 86 -4.30 -7.66 6.29
N ARG A 87 -5.14 -8.15 5.38
CA ARG A 87 -6.14 -7.33 4.68
C ARG A 87 -7.14 -6.71 5.64
N SER A 88 -7.52 -7.44 6.70
CA SER A 88 -8.41 -6.92 7.74
C SER A 88 -7.77 -5.78 8.53
N ALA A 89 -6.52 -5.92 8.94
CA ALA A 89 -5.84 -4.87 9.70
C ALA A 89 -5.66 -3.60 8.86
N LEU A 90 -5.24 -3.72 7.60
CA LEU A 90 -5.12 -2.55 6.73
C LEU A 90 -6.48 -1.87 6.50
N ALA A 91 -7.56 -2.64 6.28
CA ALA A 91 -8.89 -2.08 6.12
C ALA A 91 -9.38 -1.36 7.40
N GLU A 92 -9.11 -1.89 8.58
CA GLU A 92 -9.44 -1.25 9.87
C GLU A 92 -8.70 0.08 10.06
N ILE A 93 -7.43 0.14 9.68
CA ILE A 93 -6.59 1.34 9.81
C ILE A 93 -7.04 2.45 8.87
N ILE A 94 -7.35 2.12 7.61
CA ILE A 94 -7.62 3.16 6.59
C ILE A 94 -9.09 3.58 6.54
N ALA A 95 -10.02 2.75 7.01
CA ALA A 95 -11.45 3.06 7.00
C ALA A 95 -11.84 4.39 7.66
N PRO A 96 -11.29 4.79 8.84
CA PRO A 96 -11.68 6.03 9.51
C PRO A 96 -10.95 7.28 9.01
N LEU A 97 -9.96 7.17 8.13
CA LEU A 97 -9.04 8.29 7.85
C LEU A 97 -9.66 9.37 6.95
N SER A 98 -10.40 8.98 5.92
CA SER A 98 -11.00 9.88 4.93
C SER A 98 -12.09 9.18 4.13
N PRO A 99 -12.99 9.92 3.43
CA PRO A 99 -13.97 9.30 2.53
C PRO A 99 -13.34 8.44 1.42
N VAL A 100 -12.19 8.86 0.87
CA VAL A 100 -11.47 8.11 -0.18
C VAL A 100 -11.00 6.76 0.35
N THR A 101 -10.34 6.75 1.52
CA THR A 101 -9.82 5.52 2.12
C THR A 101 -10.92 4.63 2.69
N GLN A 102 -12.06 5.20 3.08
CA GLN A 102 -13.25 4.45 3.50
C GLN A 102 -13.80 3.58 2.36
N ALA A 103 -13.88 4.11 1.14
CA ALA A 103 -14.30 3.34 -0.03
C ALA A 103 -13.33 2.19 -0.34
N VAL A 104 -12.02 2.46 -0.29
CA VAL A 104 -10.97 1.45 -0.46
C VAL A 104 -11.08 0.35 0.61
N ALA A 105 -11.27 0.71 1.88
CA ALA A 105 -11.44 -0.25 2.96
C ALA A 105 -12.69 -1.14 2.80
N ALA A 106 -13.79 -0.58 2.28
CA ALA A 106 -14.99 -1.35 1.98
C ALA A 106 -14.71 -2.39 0.86
N ASP A 107 -13.99 -1.99 -0.18
CA ASP A 107 -13.66 -2.87 -1.31
C ASP A 107 -12.66 -3.96 -0.95
N MET A 108 -11.76 -3.70 0.00
CA MET A 108 -10.86 -4.71 0.54
C MET A 108 -11.59 -5.88 1.22
N LYS A 109 -12.82 -5.68 1.71
CA LYS A 109 -13.60 -6.75 2.35
C LYS A 109 -14.21 -7.73 1.35
N ARG A 110 -14.22 -7.39 0.05
CA ARG A 110 -14.77 -8.25 -1.00
C ARG A 110 -13.93 -9.51 -1.16
N VAL A 111 -14.60 -10.60 -1.54
CA VAL A 111 -13.92 -11.87 -1.86
C VAL A 111 -13.02 -11.68 -3.08
N VAL A 112 -11.85 -12.31 -3.06
CA VAL A 112 -10.89 -12.30 -4.16
C VAL A 112 -10.49 -13.72 -4.53
N PRO A 113 -10.09 -13.98 -5.77
CA PRO A 113 -9.59 -15.29 -6.18
C PRO A 113 -8.40 -15.74 -5.33
N SER A 114 -8.30 -17.04 -5.10
CA SER A 114 -7.12 -17.63 -4.47
C SER A 114 -5.85 -17.31 -5.27
N GLY A 115 -4.73 -17.13 -4.57
CA GLY A 115 -3.45 -16.79 -5.21
C GLY A 115 -3.35 -15.34 -5.70
N THR A 116 -4.31 -14.46 -5.38
CA THR A 116 -4.21 -13.02 -5.64
C THR A 116 -3.91 -12.22 -4.38
N LEU A 117 -3.25 -11.09 -4.55
CA LEU A 117 -2.99 -10.09 -3.53
C LEU A 117 -3.75 -8.81 -3.88
N ARG A 118 -4.41 -8.20 -2.90
CA ARG A 118 -4.93 -6.83 -3.04
C ARG A 118 -3.81 -5.85 -2.72
N VAL A 119 -3.65 -4.80 -3.52
CA VAL A 119 -2.62 -3.77 -3.29
C VAL A 119 -3.29 -2.42 -3.27
N VAL A 120 -3.16 -1.70 -2.15
CA VAL A 120 -3.57 -0.30 -2.06
C VAL A 120 -2.44 0.55 -2.62
N VAL A 121 -2.72 1.37 -3.63
CA VAL A 121 -1.76 2.34 -4.16
C VAL A 121 -2.30 3.72 -3.88
N ALA A 122 -1.56 4.50 -3.07
CA ALA A 122 -1.90 5.86 -2.72
C ALA A 122 -0.90 6.85 -3.34
N ALA A 123 -1.32 7.46 -4.45
CA ALA A 123 -0.58 8.43 -5.26
C ALA A 123 -1.56 9.30 -6.07
N ALA A 124 -1.06 10.30 -6.79
CA ALA A 124 -1.87 11.25 -7.56
C ALA A 124 -3.04 11.83 -6.74
N GLY A 125 -2.78 12.32 -5.51
CA GLY A 125 -3.81 12.88 -4.62
C GLY A 125 -4.92 11.93 -4.14
N GLY A 126 -4.84 10.61 -4.39
CA GLY A 126 -5.89 9.65 -4.06
C GLY A 126 -5.37 8.26 -3.72
N ALA A 127 -6.29 7.29 -3.65
CA ALA A 127 -5.94 5.89 -3.44
C ALA A 127 -6.83 4.95 -4.27
N GLU A 128 -6.24 3.86 -4.75
CA GLU A 128 -6.90 2.85 -5.57
C GLU A 128 -6.49 1.45 -5.14
N LEU A 129 -7.38 0.47 -5.36
CA LEU A 129 -7.18 -0.92 -4.99
C LEU A 129 -6.97 -1.80 -6.22
N PHE A 130 -5.75 -2.31 -6.39
CA PHE A 130 -5.39 -3.24 -7.45
C PHE A 130 -5.53 -4.69 -6.99
N THR A 131 -5.76 -5.61 -7.93
CA THR A 131 -5.69 -7.06 -7.71
C THR A 131 -4.61 -7.64 -8.59
N VAL A 132 -3.59 -8.24 -7.99
CA VAL A 132 -2.44 -8.82 -8.70
C VAL A 132 -2.33 -10.30 -8.39
N LYS A 133 -1.88 -11.12 -9.33
CA LYS A 133 -1.57 -12.52 -9.01
C LYS A 133 -0.25 -12.57 -8.24
N ALA A 134 -0.18 -13.41 -7.21
CA ALA A 134 1.06 -13.59 -6.45
C ALA A 134 2.22 -14.14 -7.30
N SER A 135 1.91 -14.83 -8.41
CA SER A 135 2.91 -15.29 -9.37
C SER A 135 3.48 -14.17 -10.26
N GLU A 136 2.85 -12.99 -10.26
CA GLU A 136 3.25 -11.82 -11.04
C GLU A 136 3.98 -10.78 -10.16
N LEU A 137 4.39 -11.17 -8.94
CA LEU A 137 5.09 -10.38 -7.92
C LEU A 137 6.54 -10.86 -7.67
#